data_AF-A0A6B3HIM6-F1
#
_entry.id   AF-A0A6B3HIM6-F1
#
_cell.length_a   1.000
_cell.length_b   1.000
_cell.length_c   1.000
_cell.angle_alpha   90.00
_cell.angle_beta   90.00
_cell.angle_gamma   90.00
#
_symmetry.space_group_name_H-M   'P 1'
#
loop_
_entity.id
_entity.type
_entity.pdbx_description
1 polymer ?
#
loop_
_entity_poly.entity_id
_entity_poly.type
_entity_poly.pdbx_seq_one_letter_code
_entity_poly.pdbx_strand_id
1 'polypeptide(L)'
;MSTSRLKRTLTIAGTGAALVGALAIGAGPAQAATAVVAWTHGKVHAGPALGERVVSHVNNGYSYTGLCWLEGDLVNDKGISNRNWVRLQLNSGGIGYVSAVYLKGNDKGNVPNHC
;
A
#
# COMPACT_ATOMS: atom_id res chain seq x y z
N MET A 1 -2.27 74.75 -33.73
CA MET A 1 -2.85 73.76 -32.78
C MET A 1 -3.57 72.71 -33.58
N SER A 2 -3.10 71.46 -33.55
CA SER A 2 -3.85 70.33 -34.12
C SER A 2 -3.47 69.08 -33.32
N THR A 3 -4.43 68.56 -32.56
CA THR A 3 -4.28 67.40 -31.66
C THR A 3 -5.11 66.25 -32.19
N SER A 4 -4.46 65.25 -32.78
CA SER A 4 -5.13 64.01 -33.20
C SER A 4 -4.84 62.90 -32.19
N ARG A 5 -5.91 62.47 -31.50
CA ARG A 5 -5.94 61.35 -30.55
C ARG A 5 -5.84 60.02 -31.29
N LEU A 6 -4.86 59.17 -30.96
CA LEU A 6 -4.86 57.77 -31.36
C LEU A 6 -5.52 56.89 -30.28
N LYS A 7 -6.65 56.26 -30.65
CA LYS A 7 -7.30 55.17 -29.90
C LYS A 7 -6.58 53.86 -30.21
N ARG A 8 -6.09 53.17 -29.18
CA ARG A 8 -5.44 51.86 -29.29
C ARG A 8 -6.40 50.81 -28.72
N THR A 9 -7.08 50.09 -29.61
CA THR A 9 -7.97 48.98 -29.25
C THR A 9 -7.25 47.68 -29.59
N LEU A 10 -6.93 46.88 -28.58
CA LEU A 10 -6.29 45.57 -28.75
C LEU A 10 -7.34 44.49 -28.43
N THR A 11 -7.84 43.83 -29.47
CA THR A 11 -8.75 42.68 -29.36
C THR A 11 -7.92 41.40 -29.50
N ILE A 12 -7.74 40.68 -28.39
CA ILE A 12 -7.09 39.36 -28.36
C ILE A 12 -8.18 38.33 -28.68
N ALA A 13 -8.13 37.76 -29.89
CA ALA A 13 -8.99 36.65 -30.30
C ALA A 13 -8.40 35.34 -29.74
N GLY A 14 -9.08 34.75 -28.76
CA GLY A 14 -8.70 33.47 -28.16
C GLY A 14 -9.02 32.30 -29.07
N THR A 15 -8.00 31.51 -29.42
CA THR A 15 -8.14 30.16 -29.94
C THR A 15 -7.83 29.19 -28.79
N GLY A 16 -8.83 28.43 -28.37
CA GLY A 16 -8.70 27.45 -27.29
C GLY A 16 -9.50 26.20 -27.61
N ALA A 17 -8.90 25.27 -28.36
CA ALA A 17 -9.39 23.92 -28.49
C ALA A 17 -8.91 23.11 -27.26
N ALA A 18 -9.77 22.95 -26.26
CA ALA A 18 -9.49 22.08 -25.12
C ALA A 18 -10.18 20.73 -25.31
N LEU A 19 -9.45 19.77 -25.87
CA LEU A 19 -9.80 18.35 -25.81
C LEU A 19 -9.60 17.87 -24.36
N VAL A 20 -10.67 17.84 -23.55
CA VAL A 20 -10.63 17.22 -22.22
C VAL A 20 -10.99 15.75 -22.37
N GLY A 21 -10.00 14.92 -22.71
CA GLY A 21 -10.08 13.48 -22.55
C GLY A 21 -9.97 13.12 -21.07
N ALA A 22 -11.10 12.83 -20.42
CA ALA A 22 -11.11 12.32 -19.05
C ALA A 22 -10.53 10.89 -19.04
N LEU A 23 -9.29 10.74 -18.59
CA LEU A 23 -8.71 9.44 -18.28
C LEU A 23 -9.44 8.90 -17.04
N ALA A 24 -10.36 7.97 -17.25
CA ALA A 24 -10.86 7.10 -16.20
C ALA A 24 -9.72 6.19 -15.75
N ILE A 25 -8.94 6.65 -14.77
CA ILE A 25 -8.07 5.78 -13.97
C ILE A 25 -9.00 4.82 -13.22
N GLY A 26 -9.14 3.61 -13.75
CA GLY A 26 -9.86 2.53 -13.10
C GLY A 26 -9.21 2.24 -11.75
N ALA A 27 -9.86 2.68 -10.68
CA ALA A 27 -9.59 2.14 -9.35
C ALA A 27 -9.99 0.66 -9.40
N GLY A 28 -9.00 -0.23 -9.54
CA GLY A 28 -9.22 -1.65 -9.34
C GLY A 28 -9.84 -1.90 -7.97
N PRO A 29 -10.55 -3.02 -7.77
CA PRO A 29 -11.23 -3.28 -6.51
C PRO A 29 -10.23 -3.19 -5.35
N ALA A 30 -10.49 -2.29 -4.40
CA ALA A 30 -9.72 -2.20 -3.19
C ALA A 30 -9.94 -3.50 -2.40
N GLN A 31 -8.89 -4.32 -2.27
CA GLN A 31 -8.99 -5.54 -1.47
C GLN A 31 -9.33 -5.15 -0.02
N ALA A 32 -10.32 -5.81 0.57
CA ALA A 32 -10.74 -5.52 1.93
C ALA A 32 -9.61 -5.86 2.91
N ALA A 33 -9.17 -4.85 3.66
CA ALA A 33 -8.20 -5.03 4.73
C ALA A 33 -8.81 -5.88 5.85
N THR A 34 -8.00 -6.78 6.41
CA THR A 34 -8.39 -7.73 7.45
C THR A 34 -7.55 -7.49 8.70
N ALA A 35 -8.18 -7.54 9.88
CA ALA A 35 -7.45 -7.48 11.14
C ALA A 35 -6.70 -8.80 11.38
N VAL A 36 -5.38 -8.74 11.54
CA VAL A 36 -4.53 -9.89 11.89
C VAL A 36 -3.95 -9.72 13.28
N VAL A 37 -3.96 -10.77 14.09
CA VAL A 37 -3.49 -10.71 15.48
C VAL A 37 -2.21 -11.51 15.62
N ALA A 38 -1.16 -10.92 16.17
CA ALA A 38 0.06 -11.66 16.45
C ALA A 38 -0.08 -12.49 17.74
N TRP A 39 0.41 -13.73 17.74
CA TRP A 39 0.46 -14.58 18.95
C TRP A 39 1.81 -14.53 19.66
N THR A 40 2.81 -13.94 19.02
CA THR A 40 4.15 -13.77 19.57
C THR A 40 4.82 -12.54 18.96
N HIS A 41 5.98 -12.16 19.48
CA HIS A 41 6.80 -11.12 18.87
C HIS A 41 7.42 -11.63 17.57
N GLY A 42 7.37 -10.83 16.52
CA GLY A 42 7.86 -11.20 15.19
C GLY A 42 8.39 -10.00 14.42
N LYS A 43 9.37 -10.24 13.54
CA LYS A 43 9.95 -9.21 12.69
C LYS A 43 9.04 -8.90 11.52
N VAL A 44 8.92 -7.62 11.18
CA VAL A 44 8.28 -7.14 9.96
C VAL A 44 9.37 -6.66 9.02
N HIS A 45 9.42 -7.25 7.84
CA HIS A 45 10.43 -7.02 6.82
C HIS A 45 9.94 -6.08 5.71
N ALA A 46 10.86 -5.48 4.96
CA ALA A 46 10.57 -4.63 3.81
C ALA A 46 10.01 -5.42 2.61
N GLY A 47 10.29 -6.72 2.55
CA GLY A 47 9.75 -7.68 1.58
C GLY A 47 9.50 -9.06 2.23
N PRO A 48 8.89 -10.02 1.51
CA PRO A 48 8.50 -11.34 2.05
C PRO A 48 9.69 -12.32 2.11
N ALA A 49 10.85 -11.88 2.60
CA ALA A 49 12.08 -12.67 2.63
C ALA A 49 12.86 -12.42 3.93
N LEU A 50 13.57 -13.43 4.43
CA LEU A 50 14.31 -13.36 5.71
C LEU A 50 15.54 -12.44 5.61
N GLY A 51 16.09 -12.27 4.41
CA GLY A 51 17.22 -11.36 4.14
C GLY A 51 16.83 -9.88 4.03
N GLU A 52 15.52 -9.58 3.95
CA GLU A 52 15.04 -8.21 3.81
C GLU A 52 15.24 -7.40 5.09
N ARG A 53 15.43 -6.09 4.92
CA ARG A 53 15.58 -5.17 6.05
C ARG A 53 14.36 -5.23 6.96
N VAL A 54 14.58 -5.31 8.27
CA VAL A 54 13.51 -5.19 9.26
C VAL A 54 13.06 -3.74 9.35
N VAL A 55 11.76 -3.49 9.14
CA VAL A 55 11.15 -2.15 9.13
C VAL A 55 10.27 -1.90 10.36
N SER A 56 9.78 -2.95 11.01
CA SER A 56 8.95 -2.87 12.21
C SER A 56 8.90 -4.23 12.91
N HIS A 57 8.07 -4.34 13.95
CA HIS A 57 7.81 -5.59 14.67
C HIS A 57 6.31 -5.73 14.99
N VAL A 58 5.84 -6.97 15.01
CA VAL A 58 4.57 -7.33 15.62
C VAL A 58 4.79 -7.78 17.07
N ASN A 59 3.82 -7.54 17.94
CA ASN A 59 3.87 -7.87 19.36
C ASN A 59 2.70 -8.77 19.74
N ASN A 60 2.93 -9.69 20.67
CA ASN A 60 1.91 -10.65 21.11
C ASN A 60 0.63 -9.94 21.58
N GLY A 61 -0.52 -10.38 21.05
CA GLY A 61 -1.85 -9.88 21.41
C GLY A 61 -2.28 -8.62 20.68
N TYR A 62 -1.39 -7.97 19.92
CA TYR A 62 -1.73 -6.77 19.15
C TYR A 62 -2.35 -7.14 17.80
N SER A 63 -3.28 -6.29 17.37
CA SER A 63 -3.96 -6.38 16.07
C SER A 63 -3.34 -5.42 15.06
N TYR A 64 -3.20 -5.86 13.82
CA TYR A 64 -2.59 -5.13 12.71
C TYR A 64 -3.48 -5.20 11.47
N THR A 65 -3.33 -4.23 10.58
CA THR A 65 -4.08 -4.18 9.32
C THR A 65 -3.34 -5.01 8.26
N GLY A 66 -3.82 -6.23 8.01
CA GLY A 66 -3.38 -7.09 6.90
C GLY A 66 -4.12 -6.76 5.62
N LEU A 67 -3.41 -6.55 4.52
CA LEU A 67 -3.97 -6.16 3.23
C LEU A 67 -4.22 -7.37 2.33
N CYS A 68 -3.22 -8.23 2.21
CA CYS A 68 -3.26 -9.48 1.43
C CYS A 68 -2.12 -10.40 1.92
N TRP A 69 -2.15 -11.66 1.51
CA TRP A 69 -1.08 -12.63 1.76
C TRP A 69 -0.39 -13.02 0.45
N LEU A 70 0.87 -13.43 0.52
CA LEU A 70 1.66 -13.92 -0.62
C LEU A 70 2.70 -14.93 -0.16
N GLU A 71 3.22 -15.71 -1.09
CA GLU A 71 4.34 -16.61 -0.86
C GLU A 71 5.67 -15.85 -0.85
N GLY A 72 6.58 -16.30 0.02
CA GLY A 72 7.93 -15.77 0.16
C GLY A 72 8.90 -16.82 0.67
N ASP A 73 9.92 -16.36 1.40
CA ASP A 73 10.89 -17.27 2.03
C ASP A 73 10.19 -18.19 3.04
N LEU A 74 10.68 -19.44 3.11
CA LEU A 74 10.27 -20.35 4.18
C LEU A 74 10.84 -19.86 5.51
N VAL A 75 9.95 -19.60 6.46
CA VAL A 75 10.32 -19.31 7.85
C VAL A 75 10.08 -20.55 8.69
N ASN A 76 11.11 -20.94 9.45
CA ASN A 76 11.05 -22.02 10.44
C ASN A 76 11.36 -21.40 11.81
N ASP A 77 10.34 -21.15 12.61
CA ASP A 77 10.51 -20.58 13.95
C ASP A 77 9.45 -21.13 14.89
N LYS A 78 9.80 -21.27 16.18
CA LYS A 78 8.91 -21.80 17.23
C LYS A 78 8.25 -23.15 16.89
N GLY A 79 8.93 -23.99 16.10
CA GLY A 79 8.42 -25.30 15.68
C GLY A 79 7.36 -25.24 14.57
N ILE A 80 7.16 -24.08 13.95
CA ILE A 80 6.22 -23.85 12.85
C ILE A 80 7.01 -23.49 11.60
N SER A 81 6.64 -24.12 10.48
CA SER A 81 7.19 -23.86 9.16
C SER A 81 6.12 -23.27 8.24
N ASN A 82 6.37 -22.10 7.66
CA ASN A 82 5.41 -21.47 6.75
C ASN A 82 6.10 -20.59 5.69
N ARG A 83 5.60 -20.64 4.45
CA ARG A 83 6.05 -19.78 3.32
C ARG A 83 5.15 -18.58 3.07
N ASN A 84 4.00 -18.51 3.73
CA ASN A 84 3.07 -17.41 3.55
C ASN A 84 3.48 -16.23 4.42
N TRP A 85 3.44 -15.05 3.81
CA TRP A 85 3.68 -13.76 4.42
C TRP A 85 2.43 -12.90 4.28
N VAL A 86 2.14 -12.12 5.30
CA VAL A 86 1.05 -11.14 5.28
C VAL A 86 1.63 -9.76 5.07
N ARG A 87 1.12 -9.06 4.05
CA ARG A 87 1.40 -7.66 3.80
C ARG A 87 0.61 -6.80 4.78
N LEU A 88 1.31 -6.06 5.63
CA LEU A 88 0.73 -5.16 6.62
C LEU A 88 0.81 -3.70 6.17
N GLN A 89 -0.21 -2.93 6.51
CA GLN A 89 -0.11 -1.48 6.55
C GLN A 89 0.54 -1.04 7.86
N LEU A 90 1.63 -0.28 7.78
CA LEU A 90 2.35 0.18 8.96
C LEU A 90 1.76 1.49 9.50
N ASN A 91 1.68 1.63 10.82
CA ASN A 91 1.23 2.86 11.47
C ASN A 91 2.14 4.06 11.18
N SER A 92 3.42 3.83 10.90
CA SER A 92 4.39 4.84 10.44
C SER A 92 4.14 5.32 9.01
N GLY A 93 3.16 4.75 8.31
CA GLY A 93 3.03 4.82 6.87
C GLY A 93 3.86 3.76 6.16
N GLY A 94 3.43 3.41 4.94
CA GLY A 94 4.07 2.39 4.12
C GLY A 94 3.59 0.96 4.43
N ILE A 95 4.40 0.01 3.96
CA ILE A 95 4.09 -1.42 3.95
C ILE A 95 5.22 -2.19 4.63
N GLY A 96 4.85 -3.25 5.33
CA GLY A 96 5.79 -4.27 5.77
C GLY A 96 5.21 -5.67 5.58
N TYR A 97 6.05 -6.69 5.70
CA TYR A 97 5.67 -8.09 5.52
C TYR A 97 6.05 -8.87 6.76
N VAL A 98 5.09 -9.63 7.30
CA VAL A 98 5.32 -10.50 8.45
C VAL A 98 5.03 -11.94 8.04
N SER A 99 5.89 -12.87 8.45
CA SER A 99 5.60 -14.29 8.24
C SER A 99 4.36 -14.70 9.03
N ALA A 100 3.48 -15.49 8.42
CA ALA A 100 2.29 -16.02 9.06
C ALA A 100 2.62 -16.96 10.25
N VAL A 101 3.88 -17.41 10.38
CA VAL A 101 4.37 -18.09 11.60
C VAL A 101 4.08 -17.29 12.86
N TYR A 102 4.04 -15.95 12.80
CA TYR A 102 3.85 -15.07 13.95
C TYR A 102 2.39 -14.64 14.19
N LEU A 103 1.46 -15.06 13.32
CA LEU A 103 0.05 -14.63 13.33
C LEU A 103 -0.88 -15.73 13.81
N LYS A 104 -1.95 -15.35 14.52
CA LYS A 104 -3.05 -16.26 14.89
C LYS A 104 -3.86 -16.62 13.65
N GLY A 105 -4.48 -17.79 13.67
CA GLY A 105 -5.39 -18.26 12.63
C GLY A 105 -4.78 -19.37 11.78
N ASN A 106 -5.17 -19.42 10.51
CA ASN A 106 -4.63 -20.36 9.54
C ASN A 106 -3.21 -19.98 9.10
N ASP A 107 -2.69 -20.72 8.12
CA ASP A 107 -1.38 -20.50 7.50
C ASP A 107 -1.22 -19.13 6.80
N LYS A 108 -2.23 -18.27 6.81
CA LYS A 108 -2.26 -16.93 6.20
C LYS A 108 -2.72 -15.85 7.19
N GLY A 109 -2.76 -16.15 8.48
CA GLY A 109 -3.25 -15.22 9.51
C GLY A 109 -4.72 -14.85 9.32
N ASN A 110 -5.52 -15.75 8.72
CA ASN A 110 -6.90 -15.55 8.29
C ASN A 110 -7.12 -14.44 7.25
N VAL A 111 -6.08 -14.00 6.55
CA VAL A 111 -6.22 -13.05 5.44
C VAL A 111 -6.79 -13.79 4.22
N PRO A 112 -7.95 -13.39 3.68
CA PRO A 112 -8.60 -14.13 2.60
C PRO A 112 -7.99 -13.85 1.23
N ASN A 113 -7.49 -12.62 1.02
CA ASN A 113 -7.09 -12.13 -0.30
C ASN A 113 -5.59 -12.39 -0.56
N HIS A 114 -5.28 -13.00 -1.70
CA HIS A 114 -3.92 -13.15 -2.21
C HIS A 114 -3.46 -11.85 -2.89
N CYS A 115 -2.17 -11.50 -2.75
CA CYS A 115 -1.51 -10.46 -3.54
C CYS A 115 -1.01 -11.11 -4.85
#